data_AF-A0A7C3WFR3-F1
#
_entry.id   AF-A0A7C3WFR3-F1
#
_cell.length_a   1.000
_cell.length_b   1.000
_cell.length_c   1.000
_cell.angle_alpha   90.00
_cell.angle_beta   90.00
_cell.angle_gamma   90.00
#
_symmetry.space_group_name_H-M   'P 1'
#
loop_
_entity.id
_entity.type
_entity.pdbx_description
1 polymer ?
#
loop_
_entity_poly.entity_id
_entity_poly.type
_entity_poly.pdbx_seq_one_letter_code
_entity_poly.pdbx_strand_id
1 'polypeptide(L)'
;MTIPVLRPPPEWAQNPAAMAAFQTATGQLIPDPASYQQWWQQASEREQMTAVGVRRWQTVRDLLQKEPIPRKPEWADFIDPEGRLLPIETLQAETPQERAERLQQVRRMLAERERLFLHAASQGFVGPGPTGGRRSGPTGQPPSAGGPSGKPPSGGSTGQPPFGGGQSGGRPPIGPPPGPPSGQRPDWHLLQQLDLGPPKDVEIICLDKKLVIATGEELFGKSLSDEELTRLAGAVDGADLLVRLEESGLHLETRRKDVRIVRWVGRDDKDRLKVEFFRIDVLEGKRKGLATRSLTRCVHQAALLGVEYAEAQATRSSDEGGYYYLARCGFNAPLPKEWLEIYQAELRQLRMKPKFLADLMQSPQGRDLWRLHGQTIRCKMNLQPFSPDLDQLRNYLQERAKEGRPMAEERQEPQKPYDPDEIVGYDSAVLGWITRADEEAWDRVWEKRQITEEERRGWEEFFADWHPGSRKKTLPPRVEALRQQLEKEGKLGEITRTRLP
;
A
#
# COMPACT_ATOMS: atom_id res chain seq x y z
N MET A 1 -1.59 14.30 -14.88
CA MET A 1 -0.34 13.60 -14.52
C MET A 1 0.84 14.52 -14.81
N THR A 2 1.90 14.49 -14.01
CA THR A 2 3.14 15.21 -14.33
C THR A 2 3.85 14.50 -15.48
N ILE A 3 4.33 15.23 -16.47
CA ILE A 3 5.21 14.67 -17.51
C ILE A 3 6.42 14.10 -16.77
N PRO A 4 6.71 12.79 -16.88
CA PRO A 4 7.75 12.17 -16.08
C PRO A 4 9.12 12.77 -16.43
N VAL A 5 9.64 13.62 -15.55
CA VAL A 5 11.05 14.04 -15.57
C VAL A 5 11.83 12.94 -14.86
N LEU A 6 12.40 12.02 -15.64
CA LEU A 6 13.10 10.86 -15.11
C LEU A 6 14.47 11.29 -14.56
N ARG A 7 14.69 11.08 -13.27
CA ARG A 7 16.04 10.97 -12.72
C ARG A 7 16.49 9.51 -12.89
N PRO A 8 17.76 9.25 -13.26
CA PRO A 8 18.26 7.89 -13.27
C PRO A 8 18.25 7.37 -11.83
N PRO A 9 18.09 6.04 -11.64
CA PRO A 9 18.32 5.42 -10.34
C PRO A 9 19.66 5.90 -9.77
N PRO A 10 19.74 6.31 -8.48
CA PRO A 10 20.98 6.79 -7.87
C PRO A 10 22.15 5.83 -8.03
N GLU A 11 21.83 4.54 -8.14
CA GLU A 11 22.74 3.40 -8.30
C GLU A 11 23.51 3.45 -9.63
N TRP A 12 22.95 4.08 -10.66
CA TRP A 12 23.61 4.19 -11.97
C TRP A 12 24.65 5.30 -12.00
N ALA A 13 24.59 6.27 -11.08
CA ALA A 13 25.58 7.35 -10.99
C ALA A 13 27.03 6.84 -10.84
N GLN A 14 27.21 5.59 -10.37
CA GLN A 14 28.51 4.96 -10.19
C GLN A 14 28.97 4.09 -11.38
N ASN A 15 28.14 3.90 -12.42
CA ASN A 15 28.48 3.11 -13.60
C ASN A 15 28.46 3.98 -14.87
N PRO A 16 29.62 4.48 -15.33
CA PRO A 16 29.73 5.34 -16.51
C PRO A 16 29.20 4.70 -17.80
N ALA A 17 29.31 3.38 -17.94
CA ALA A 17 28.84 2.66 -19.13
C ALA A 17 27.30 2.56 -19.16
N ALA A 18 26.67 2.34 -18.00
CA ALA A 18 25.22 2.38 -17.88
C ALA A 18 24.71 3.82 -18.08
N MET A 19 25.35 4.82 -17.47
CA MET A 19 24.98 6.24 -17.64
C MET A 19 25.12 6.73 -19.07
N ALA A 20 26.15 6.29 -19.81
CA ALA A 20 26.35 6.64 -21.21
C ALA A 20 25.20 6.16 -22.13
N ALA A 21 24.48 5.09 -21.75
CA ALA A 21 23.30 4.63 -22.49
C ALA A 21 22.06 5.53 -22.28
N PHE A 22 22.04 6.34 -21.22
CA PHE A 22 20.92 7.20 -20.83
C PHE A 22 21.28 8.69 -20.79
N GLN A 23 22.45 9.08 -21.31
CA GLN A 23 22.89 10.47 -21.42
C GLN A 23 23.16 10.83 -22.88
N THR A 24 22.82 12.05 -23.28
CA THR A 24 23.26 12.64 -24.55
C THR A 24 24.79 12.83 -24.54
N ALA A 25 25.39 13.08 -25.71
CA ALA A 25 26.79 13.54 -25.79
C ALA A 25 27.07 14.84 -25.00
N THR A 26 26.01 15.55 -24.58
CA THR A 26 26.06 16.75 -23.73
C THR A 26 25.77 16.46 -22.24
N GLY A 27 25.66 15.19 -21.84
CA GLY A 27 25.43 14.77 -20.45
C GLY A 27 23.99 14.92 -19.94
N GLN A 28 23.03 15.27 -20.81
CA GLN A 28 21.61 15.38 -20.44
C GLN A 28 20.96 14.00 -20.45
N LEU A 29 20.18 13.69 -19.42
CA LEU A 29 19.46 12.43 -19.35
C LEU A 29 18.40 12.32 -20.44
N ILE A 30 18.54 11.29 -21.27
CA ILE A 30 17.55 10.90 -22.27
C ILE A 30 16.53 10.02 -21.54
N PRO A 31 15.26 10.45 -21.41
CA PRO A 31 14.24 9.60 -20.83
C PRO A 31 14.13 8.29 -21.62
N ASP A 32 13.98 7.16 -20.93
CA ASP A 32 13.90 5.88 -21.63
C ASP A 32 12.69 5.84 -22.59
N PRO A 33 12.91 5.68 -23.90
CA PRO A 33 11.85 5.69 -24.90
C PRO A 33 10.78 4.60 -24.70
N ALA A 34 11.14 3.45 -24.11
CA ALA A 34 10.19 2.37 -23.82
C ALA A 34 9.25 2.74 -22.66
N SER A 35 9.80 3.34 -21.59
CA SER A 35 9.02 3.89 -20.49
C SER A 35 8.04 5.00 -20.97
N TYR A 36 8.48 5.84 -21.92
CA TYR A 36 7.62 6.86 -22.54
C TYR A 36 6.51 6.26 -23.41
N GLN A 37 6.75 5.15 -24.10
CA GLN A 37 5.72 4.46 -24.88
C GLN A 37 4.56 4.00 -23.98
N GLN A 38 4.85 3.45 -22.79
CA GLN A 38 3.83 3.02 -21.84
C GLN A 38 3.05 4.20 -21.25
N TRP A 39 3.77 5.27 -20.86
CA TRP A 39 3.14 6.51 -20.41
C TRP A 39 2.24 7.11 -21.52
N TRP A 40 2.71 7.13 -22.76
CA TRP A 40 1.98 7.67 -23.91
C TRP A 40 0.61 7.03 -24.11
N GLN A 41 0.52 5.71 -23.93
CA GLN A 41 -0.74 4.95 -24.05
C GLN A 41 -1.79 5.34 -23.01
N GLN A 42 -1.36 5.85 -21.86
CA GLN A 42 -2.22 6.23 -20.73
C GLN A 42 -2.45 7.75 -20.64
N ALA A 43 -1.56 8.53 -21.24
CA ALA A 43 -1.61 9.99 -21.23
C ALA A 43 -2.81 10.52 -22.03
N SER A 44 -3.42 11.59 -21.52
CA SER A 44 -4.43 12.34 -22.26
C SER A 44 -3.83 13.03 -23.48
N GLU A 45 -4.66 13.35 -24.48
CA GLU A 45 -4.21 14.04 -25.70
C GLU A 45 -3.47 15.36 -25.39
N ARG A 46 -3.96 16.11 -24.41
CA ARG A 46 -3.30 17.36 -23.95
C ARG A 46 -1.90 17.10 -23.38
N GLU A 47 -1.72 16.03 -22.63
CA GLU A 47 -0.42 15.65 -22.07
C GLU A 47 0.54 15.17 -23.17
N GLN A 48 0.05 14.35 -24.11
CA GLN A 48 0.81 13.95 -25.29
C GLN A 48 1.28 15.15 -26.10
N MET A 49 0.38 16.10 -26.40
CA MET A 49 0.69 17.35 -27.09
C MET A 49 1.75 18.18 -26.36
N THR A 50 1.68 18.22 -25.03
CA THR A 50 2.66 18.96 -24.22
C THR A 50 4.04 18.29 -24.28
N ALA A 51 4.11 16.96 -24.26
CA ALA A 51 5.36 16.21 -24.28
C ALA A 51 6.15 16.34 -25.59
N VAL A 52 5.49 16.31 -26.76
CA VAL A 52 6.18 16.45 -28.06
C VAL A 52 6.19 17.88 -28.59
N GLY A 53 5.39 18.76 -27.97
CA GLY A 53 5.10 20.10 -28.46
C GLY A 53 3.93 20.12 -29.45
N VAL A 54 3.01 21.06 -29.24
CA VAL A 54 1.73 21.19 -29.98
C VAL A 54 1.91 21.15 -31.50
N ARG A 55 2.92 21.87 -32.03
CA ARG A 55 3.15 21.95 -33.48
C ARG A 55 3.59 20.62 -34.09
N ARG A 56 4.46 19.86 -33.41
CA ARG A 56 4.88 18.52 -33.88
C ARG A 56 3.70 17.57 -33.86
N TRP A 57 2.93 17.59 -32.77
CA TRP A 57 1.74 16.74 -32.63
C TRP A 57 0.73 16.98 -33.76
N GLN A 58 0.41 18.24 -34.05
CA GLN A 58 -0.51 18.60 -35.15
C GLN A 58 0.05 18.16 -36.50
N THR A 59 1.34 18.41 -36.76
CA THR A 59 2.01 18.01 -38.00
C THR A 59 1.89 16.51 -38.25
N VAL A 60 2.24 15.68 -37.26
CA VAL A 60 2.12 14.22 -37.37
C VAL A 60 0.68 13.79 -37.54
N ARG A 61 -0.25 14.33 -36.74
CA ARG A 61 -1.68 14.01 -36.87
C ARG A 61 -2.18 14.29 -38.28
N ASP A 62 -1.88 15.46 -38.83
CA ASP A 62 -2.37 15.87 -40.15
C ASP A 62 -1.74 15.05 -41.28
N LEU A 63 -0.49 14.57 -41.10
CA LEU A 63 0.15 13.61 -42.01
C LEU A 63 -0.52 12.25 -41.95
N LEU A 64 -0.78 11.72 -40.76
CA LEU A 64 -1.41 10.41 -40.55
C LEU A 64 -2.88 10.38 -40.98
N GLN A 65 -3.57 11.52 -40.93
CA GLN A 65 -4.93 11.65 -41.46
C GLN A 65 -5.02 11.53 -42.98
N LYS A 66 -3.90 11.77 -43.70
CA LYS A 66 -3.82 11.65 -45.17
C LYS A 66 -3.39 10.25 -45.63
N GLU A 67 -2.98 9.37 -44.72
CA GLU A 67 -2.62 8.00 -45.07
C GLU A 67 -3.87 7.17 -45.45
N PRO A 68 -3.71 6.09 -46.25
CA PRO A 68 -4.84 5.23 -46.65
C PRO A 68 -5.65 4.67 -45.47
N ILE A 69 -4.99 4.50 -44.32
CA ILE A 69 -5.60 4.04 -43.07
C ILE A 69 -5.30 5.10 -42.00
N PRO A 70 -6.23 6.05 -41.75
CA PRO A 70 -6.04 7.06 -40.72
C PRO A 70 -5.85 6.43 -39.35
N ARG A 71 -4.84 6.89 -38.61
CA ARG A 71 -4.56 6.45 -37.24
C ARG A 71 -4.13 7.62 -36.35
N LYS A 72 -4.21 7.40 -35.03
CA LYS A 72 -3.71 8.37 -34.06
C LYS A 72 -2.17 8.36 -34.01
N PRO A 73 -1.52 9.50 -33.72
CA PRO A 73 -0.09 9.54 -33.48
C PRO A 73 0.32 8.67 -32.28
N GLU A 74 1.35 7.86 -32.49
CA GLU A 74 2.05 7.07 -31.47
C GLU A 74 3.37 7.75 -31.10
N TRP A 75 3.94 7.44 -29.94
CA TRP A 75 5.23 7.98 -29.52
C TRP A 75 6.35 7.75 -30.55
N ALA A 76 6.36 6.57 -31.19
CA ALA A 76 7.31 6.23 -32.25
C ALA A 76 7.26 7.17 -33.47
N ASP A 77 6.13 7.84 -33.72
CA ASP A 77 6.02 8.79 -34.83
C ASP A 77 6.84 10.06 -34.61
N PHE A 78 7.19 10.36 -33.35
CA PHE A 78 7.86 11.60 -32.97
C PHE A 78 9.36 11.48 -32.75
N ILE A 79 9.92 10.27 -32.77
CA ILE A 79 11.34 10.03 -32.47
C ILE A 79 12.14 9.44 -33.63
N ASP A 80 13.43 9.74 -33.64
CA ASP A 80 14.43 9.11 -34.50
C ASP A 80 14.90 7.76 -33.91
N PRO A 81 15.65 6.94 -34.68
CA PRO A 81 16.22 5.68 -34.20
C PRO A 81 17.13 5.81 -32.96
N GLU A 82 17.68 7.01 -32.73
CA GLU A 82 18.48 7.34 -31.55
C GLU A 82 17.63 7.71 -30.31
N GLY A 83 16.30 7.80 -30.48
CA GLY A 83 15.33 8.11 -29.43
C GLY A 83 15.13 9.61 -29.17
N ARG A 84 15.59 10.48 -30.06
CA ARG A 84 15.44 11.95 -29.95
C ARG A 84 14.19 12.41 -30.70
N LEU A 85 13.58 13.50 -30.22
CA LEU A 85 12.44 14.10 -30.91
C LEU A 85 12.86 14.64 -32.28
N LEU A 86 12.12 14.25 -33.31
CA LEU A 86 12.33 14.73 -34.68
C LEU A 86 12.08 16.25 -34.78
N PRO A 87 12.91 16.99 -35.51
CA PRO A 87 12.61 18.36 -35.93
C PRO A 87 11.29 18.41 -36.71
N ILE A 88 10.58 19.55 -36.62
CA ILE A 88 9.30 19.69 -37.31
C ILE A 88 9.48 19.69 -38.82
N GLU A 89 10.61 20.22 -39.31
CA GLU A 89 11.00 20.26 -40.71
C GLU A 89 11.19 18.84 -41.26
N THR A 90 11.79 17.96 -40.46
CA THR A 90 11.94 16.53 -40.81
C THR A 90 10.58 15.85 -40.90
N LEU A 91 9.69 16.08 -39.92
CA LEU A 91 8.34 15.52 -39.93
C LEU A 91 7.54 15.97 -41.16
N GLN A 92 7.69 17.24 -41.58
CA GLN A 92 7.00 17.80 -42.74
C GLN A 92 7.55 17.30 -44.08
N ALA A 93 8.87 17.10 -44.17
CA ALA A 93 9.54 16.67 -45.41
C ALA A 93 9.47 15.15 -45.63
N GLU A 94 9.28 14.37 -44.56
CA GLU A 94 9.28 12.91 -44.59
C GLU A 94 8.15 12.33 -45.44
N THR A 95 8.53 11.55 -46.45
CA THR A 95 7.59 10.78 -47.27
C THR A 95 7.00 9.59 -46.49
N PRO A 96 5.83 9.04 -46.90
CA PRO A 96 5.27 7.85 -46.23
C PRO A 96 6.21 6.64 -46.21
N GLN A 97 7.05 6.48 -47.23
CA GLN A 97 8.01 5.38 -47.31
C GLN A 97 9.16 5.57 -46.31
N GLU A 98 9.77 6.75 -46.29
CA GLU A 98 10.83 7.09 -45.31
C GLU A 98 10.32 6.95 -43.87
N ARG A 99 9.08 7.38 -43.61
CA ARG A 99 8.40 7.18 -42.32
C ARG A 99 8.30 5.72 -41.94
N ALA A 100 7.85 4.86 -42.86
CA ALA A 100 7.69 3.44 -42.59
C ALA A 100 9.04 2.77 -42.25
N GLU A 101 10.10 3.13 -42.98
CA GLU A 101 11.46 2.64 -42.74
C GLU A 101 11.99 3.11 -41.37
N ARG A 102 11.83 4.40 -41.06
CA ARG A 102 12.19 4.96 -39.74
C ARG A 102 11.42 4.29 -38.61
N LEU A 103 10.11 4.14 -38.74
CA LEU A 103 9.27 3.48 -37.71
C LEU A 103 9.70 2.04 -37.46
N GLN A 104 10.15 1.32 -38.49
CA GLN A 104 10.69 -0.02 -38.32
C GLN A 104 11.98 -0.01 -37.48
N GLN A 105 12.87 0.96 -37.72
CA GLN A 105 14.11 1.12 -36.95
C GLN A 105 13.82 1.52 -35.49
N VAL A 106 12.94 2.50 -35.28
CA VAL A 106 12.50 2.95 -33.95
C VAL A 106 11.89 1.79 -33.14
N ARG A 107 11.03 0.98 -33.76
CA ARG A 107 10.43 -0.19 -33.08
C ARG A 107 11.46 -1.24 -32.68
N ARG A 108 12.49 -1.47 -33.51
CA ARG A 108 13.60 -2.38 -33.14
C ARG A 108 14.38 -1.83 -31.95
N MET A 109 14.68 -0.54 -31.95
CA MET A 109 15.37 0.13 -30.83
C MET A 109 14.55 0.06 -29.54
N LEU A 110 13.24 0.35 -29.59
CA LEU A 110 12.35 0.26 -28.43
C LEU A 110 12.31 -1.17 -27.85
N ALA A 111 12.19 -2.18 -28.72
CA ALA A 111 12.20 -3.58 -28.30
C ALA A 111 13.56 -4.01 -27.70
N GLU A 112 14.68 -3.54 -28.25
CA GLU A 112 16.00 -3.81 -27.70
C GLU A 112 16.19 -3.17 -26.32
N ARG A 113 15.78 -1.90 -26.15
CA ARG A 113 15.83 -1.22 -24.85
C ARG A 113 14.95 -1.87 -23.80
N GLU A 114 13.74 -2.29 -24.17
CA GLU A 114 12.86 -3.04 -23.27
C GLU A 114 13.52 -4.35 -22.81
N ARG A 115 14.18 -5.08 -23.73
CA ARG A 115 14.92 -6.30 -23.36
C ARG A 115 16.09 -6.00 -22.42
N LEU A 116 16.86 -4.94 -22.65
CA LEU A 116 17.96 -4.53 -21.77
C LEU A 116 17.45 -4.11 -20.40
N PHE A 117 16.34 -3.39 -20.34
CA PHE A 117 15.69 -2.99 -19.09
C PHE A 117 15.22 -4.21 -18.30
N LEU A 118 14.51 -5.15 -18.94
CA LEU A 118 14.08 -6.39 -18.31
C LEU A 118 15.28 -7.24 -17.86
N HIS A 119 16.37 -7.26 -18.64
CA HIS A 119 17.59 -7.97 -18.27
C HIS A 119 18.24 -7.35 -17.02
N ALA A 120 18.42 -6.03 -16.98
CA ALA A 120 18.96 -5.32 -15.84
C ALA A 120 18.09 -5.47 -14.58
N ALA A 121 16.76 -5.39 -14.75
CA ALA A 121 15.80 -5.62 -13.66
C ALA A 121 15.85 -7.08 -13.13
N SER A 122 16.08 -8.06 -14.01
CA SER A 122 16.11 -9.48 -13.64
C SER A 122 17.36 -9.91 -12.88
N GLN A 123 18.52 -9.29 -13.14
CA GLN A 123 19.78 -9.74 -12.57
C GLN A 123 20.02 -9.30 -11.13
N GLY A 124 19.32 -8.25 -10.67
CA GLY A 124 19.53 -7.69 -9.33
C GLY A 124 20.93 -7.07 -9.19
N PHE A 125 21.00 -5.80 -8.79
CA PHE A 125 22.29 -5.15 -8.58
C PHE A 125 22.97 -5.72 -7.32
N VAL A 126 23.99 -6.55 -7.50
CA VAL A 126 24.94 -6.89 -6.43
C VAL A 126 25.98 -5.76 -6.40
N GLY A 127 25.73 -4.74 -5.57
CA GLY A 127 26.71 -3.69 -5.35
C GLY A 127 28.04 -4.30 -4.86
N PRO A 128 29.21 -3.73 -5.24
CA PRO A 128 30.48 -4.17 -4.70
C PRO A 128 30.41 -4.00 -3.18
N GLY A 129 30.41 -5.12 -2.46
CA GLY A 129 30.40 -5.11 -1.00
C GLY A 129 31.55 -4.28 -0.45
N PRO A 130 31.40 -3.64 0.72
CA PRO A 130 32.43 -2.81 1.31
C PRO A 130 33.72 -3.62 1.43
N THR A 131 34.76 -3.20 0.72
CA THR A 131 36.10 -3.79 0.84
C THR A 131 36.57 -3.63 2.27
N GLY A 132 36.50 -4.73 3.03
CA GLY A 132 36.95 -4.79 4.42
C GLY A 132 38.43 -4.45 4.52
N GLY A 133 38.74 -3.23 4.96
CA GLY A 133 40.09 -2.82 5.34
C GLY A 133 40.54 -3.62 6.57
N ARG A 134 41.42 -4.59 6.34
CA ARG A 134 42.22 -5.24 7.40
C ARG A 134 43.07 -4.18 8.10
N ARG A 135 42.73 -3.85 9.35
CA ARG A 135 43.66 -3.18 10.27
C ARG A 135 44.70 -4.18 10.76
N SER A 136 45.95 -4.00 10.36
CA SER A 136 47.13 -4.59 10.99
C SER A 136 47.43 -3.85 12.31
N GLY A 137 47.26 -4.53 13.44
CA GLY A 137 47.73 -4.07 14.74
C GLY A 137 49.18 -4.54 15.00
N PRO A 138 50.01 -3.75 15.72
CA PRO A 138 51.41 -4.04 15.93
C PRO A 138 51.64 -5.04 17.07
N THR A 139 52.60 -5.93 16.84
CA THR A 139 53.16 -6.91 17.76
C THR A 139 53.97 -6.23 18.86
N GLY A 140 53.67 -6.55 20.12
CA GLY A 140 54.45 -6.16 21.28
C GLY A 140 54.33 -7.21 22.39
N GLN A 141 55.27 -8.16 22.41
CA GLN A 141 55.56 -9.05 23.55
C GLN A 141 56.26 -8.25 24.67
N PRO A 142 56.13 -8.65 25.95
CA PRO A 142 57.31 -9.21 26.64
C PRO A 142 56.91 -10.33 27.66
N PRO A 143 57.78 -10.80 28.60
CA PRO A 143 58.30 -12.17 28.57
C PRO A 143 57.79 -13.08 29.70
N SER A 144 58.10 -14.36 29.55
CA SER A 144 57.85 -15.47 30.48
C SER A 144 58.60 -15.39 31.82
N ALA A 145 57.93 -15.85 32.88
CA ALA A 145 58.47 -16.54 34.05
C ALA A 145 57.35 -17.50 34.53
N GLY A 146 57.47 -18.82 34.46
CA GLY A 146 58.12 -19.69 35.44
C GLY A 146 57.08 -20.74 35.90
N GLY A 147 57.39 -22.04 35.78
CA GLY A 147 56.48 -23.18 36.09
C GLY A 147 56.27 -23.42 37.60
N PRO A 148 55.93 -24.66 38.09
CA PRO A 148 55.74 -25.93 37.37
C PRO A 148 54.55 -26.82 37.84
N SER A 149 54.36 -27.94 37.11
CA SER A 149 53.92 -29.29 37.52
C SER A 149 52.75 -29.53 38.50
N GLY A 150 51.75 -30.27 38.01
CA GLY A 150 50.85 -31.11 38.80
C GLY A 150 50.15 -32.17 37.94
N LYS A 151 50.54 -33.44 38.12
CA LYS A 151 49.98 -34.65 37.47
C LYS A 151 48.62 -35.07 38.06
N PRO A 152 47.86 -35.95 37.39
CA PRO A 152 46.46 -36.27 37.70
C PRO A 152 46.32 -37.44 38.67
N PRO A 153 45.07 -37.79 39.06
CA PRO A 153 44.75 -39.20 39.21
C PRO A 153 43.50 -39.61 38.43
N SER A 154 43.71 -40.71 37.72
CA SER A 154 42.73 -41.67 37.24
C SER A 154 42.23 -42.58 38.37
N GLY A 155 40.93 -42.84 38.38
CA GLY A 155 40.24 -43.93 39.08
C GLY A 155 38.74 -43.73 38.83
N GLY A 156 37.91 -44.70 38.47
CA GLY A 156 38.01 -46.14 38.54
C GLY A 156 36.57 -46.65 38.68
N SER A 157 36.05 -47.23 37.60
CA SER A 157 35.01 -48.28 37.44
C SER A 157 34.04 -48.64 38.59
N THR A 158 32.72 -48.64 38.30
CA THR A 158 31.64 -49.64 38.61
C THR A 158 30.29 -48.92 38.32
N GLY A 159 29.28 -49.37 37.58
CA GLY A 159 28.82 -50.70 37.20
C GLY A 159 27.36 -50.88 37.68
N GLN A 160 26.34 -50.46 36.90
CA GLN A 160 25.01 -51.10 36.74
C GLN A 160 23.96 -50.19 36.01
N PRO A 161 23.08 -50.75 35.16
CA PRO A 161 21.94 -50.07 34.51
C PRO A 161 20.61 -50.44 35.24
N PRO A 162 19.38 -50.17 34.73
CA PRO A 162 18.92 -49.29 33.63
C PRO A 162 17.76 -48.35 34.05
N PHE A 163 17.62 -47.15 33.47
CA PHE A 163 16.29 -46.55 33.29
C PHE A 163 16.26 -45.68 32.03
N GLY A 164 15.24 -45.92 31.20
CA GLY A 164 15.05 -45.28 29.91
C GLY A 164 14.81 -43.78 30.03
N GLY A 165 15.64 -43.00 29.34
CA GLY A 165 15.39 -41.60 29.05
C GLY A 165 15.33 -41.44 27.54
N GLY A 166 14.13 -41.19 27.00
CA GLY A 166 13.94 -40.86 25.60
C GLY A 166 14.76 -39.62 25.24
N GLN A 167 15.67 -39.78 24.29
CA GLN A 167 16.40 -38.65 23.71
C GLN A 167 15.41 -37.78 22.94
N SER A 168 15.10 -36.61 23.50
CA SER A 168 14.54 -35.49 22.77
C SER A 168 15.60 -34.99 21.79
N GLY A 169 15.54 -35.49 20.55
CA GLY A 169 16.29 -34.95 19.44
C GLY A 169 15.92 -33.48 19.24
N GLY A 170 16.79 -32.57 19.67
CA GLY A 170 16.66 -31.14 19.39
C GLY A 170 16.63 -30.92 17.88
N ARG A 171 15.46 -30.52 17.37
CA ARG A 171 15.34 -30.01 16.00
C ARG A 171 16.19 -28.73 15.91
N PRO A 172 17.08 -28.60 14.91
CA PRO A 172 17.72 -27.33 14.64
C PRO A 172 16.65 -26.28 14.31
N PRO A 173 16.90 -24.99 14.60
CA PRO A 173 15.97 -23.93 14.25
C PRO A 173 15.69 -23.98 12.75
N ILE A 174 14.41 -24.13 12.40
CA ILE A 174 13.93 -24.00 11.03
C ILE A 174 14.18 -22.53 10.67
N GLY A 175 15.24 -22.28 9.89
CA GLY A 175 15.44 -20.99 9.24
C GLY A 175 14.24 -20.65 8.34
N PRO A 176 14.03 -19.38 8.01
CA PRO A 176 12.94 -18.99 7.12
C PRO A 176 13.03 -19.79 5.81
N PRO A 177 11.89 -20.21 5.24
CA PRO A 177 11.88 -20.95 3.98
C PRO A 177 12.64 -20.16 2.91
N PRO A 178 13.41 -20.83 2.04
CA PRO A 178 14.05 -20.17 0.91
C PRO A 178 12.97 -19.43 0.11
N GLY A 179 13.19 -18.13 -0.10
CA GLY A 179 12.29 -17.30 -0.89
C GLY A 179 12.10 -17.86 -2.31
N PRO A 180 11.00 -17.52 -2.98
CA PRO A 180 10.74 -17.97 -4.34
C PRO A 180 11.89 -17.57 -5.29
N PRO A 181 12.14 -18.34 -6.36
CA PRO A 181 13.18 -18.03 -7.33
C PRO A 181 13.01 -16.60 -7.86
N SER A 182 14.06 -15.80 -7.68
CA SER A 182 14.14 -14.39 -8.08
C SER A 182 14.01 -14.26 -9.60
N GLY A 183 12.82 -13.94 -10.10
CA GLY A 183 12.60 -13.76 -11.53
C GLY A 183 11.21 -13.30 -11.94
N GLN A 184 10.23 -13.41 -11.03
CA GLN A 184 8.91 -12.81 -11.19
C GLN A 184 8.55 -12.10 -9.90
N ARG A 185 9.06 -10.88 -9.72
CA ARG A 185 8.43 -9.97 -8.76
C ARG A 185 7.12 -9.53 -9.42
N PRO A 186 5.92 -9.87 -8.92
CA PRO A 186 4.73 -9.16 -9.32
C PRO A 186 4.97 -7.68 -9.13
N ASP A 187 4.52 -6.94 -10.13
CA ASP A 187 4.69 -5.52 -10.29
C ASP A 187 3.94 -4.83 -9.14
N TRP A 188 4.60 -4.62 -8.00
CA TRP A 188 4.15 -3.66 -6.96
C TRP A 188 3.83 -2.30 -7.58
N HIS A 189 4.44 -2.06 -8.73
CA HIS A 189 4.15 -0.99 -9.64
C HIS A 189 2.66 -0.80 -9.93
N LEU A 190 1.79 -1.82 -9.95
CA LEU A 190 0.35 -1.56 -10.12
C LEU A 190 -0.28 -0.93 -8.86
N LEU A 191 0.09 -1.41 -7.66
CA LEU A 191 -0.35 -0.76 -6.41
C LEU A 191 0.28 0.64 -6.26
N GLN A 192 1.48 0.85 -6.80
CA GLN A 192 2.15 2.15 -6.91
C GLN A 192 1.58 3.04 -8.03
N GLN A 193 1.07 2.48 -9.12
CA GLN A 193 0.43 3.20 -10.23
C GLN A 193 -0.99 3.63 -9.82
N LEU A 194 -1.64 2.81 -9.00
CA LEU A 194 -2.87 3.16 -8.29
C LEU A 194 -2.62 3.97 -7.03
N ASP A 195 -1.35 4.09 -6.58
CA ASP A 195 -1.00 4.94 -5.45
C ASP A 195 -1.39 6.35 -5.85
N LEU A 196 -2.39 6.86 -5.13
CA LEU A 196 -3.11 8.08 -5.45
C LEU A 196 -2.28 9.33 -5.15
N GLY A 197 -0.95 9.16 -5.15
CA GLY A 197 -0.03 10.02 -4.44
C GLY A 197 -0.27 10.01 -2.93
N PRO A 198 0.56 10.77 -2.20
CA PRO A 198 0.26 11.15 -0.83
C PRO A 198 -1.11 11.84 -0.77
N PRO A 199 -1.91 11.58 0.27
CA PRO A 199 -3.12 12.34 0.48
C PRO A 199 -2.76 13.81 0.67
N LYS A 200 -3.51 14.69 -0.01
CA LYS A 200 -3.26 16.14 0.00
C LYS A 200 -4.12 16.83 1.02
N ASP A 201 -3.68 18.00 1.47
CA ASP A 201 -4.47 18.86 2.37
C ASP A 201 -4.93 18.14 3.66
N VAL A 202 -4.10 17.22 4.18
CA VAL A 202 -4.44 16.48 5.41
C VAL A 202 -3.93 17.23 6.62
N GLU A 203 -4.81 17.56 7.57
CA GLU A 203 -4.42 18.07 8.89
C GLU A 203 -4.18 16.90 9.85
N ILE A 204 -2.94 16.71 10.28
CA ILE A 204 -2.55 15.69 11.25
C ILE A 204 -2.63 16.30 12.65
N ILE A 205 -3.43 15.69 13.50
CA ILE A 205 -3.67 16.06 14.89
C ILE A 205 -3.11 14.92 15.76
N CYS A 206 -1.93 15.12 16.35
CA CYS A 206 -1.34 14.13 17.25
C CYS A 206 -1.62 14.50 18.71
N LEU A 207 -2.23 13.58 19.45
CA LEU A 207 -2.23 13.61 20.91
C LEU A 207 -0.92 13.00 21.40
N ASP A 208 -0.09 13.81 22.06
CA ASP A 208 1.25 13.45 22.54
C ASP A 208 2.21 13.02 21.41
N LYS A 209 2.59 13.95 20.53
CA LYS A 209 3.46 13.66 19.35
C LYS A 209 4.74 12.90 19.72
N LYS A 210 5.34 13.16 20.88
CA LYS A 210 6.51 12.41 21.38
C LYS A 210 6.22 10.93 21.62
N LEU A 211 5.06 10.60 22.19
CA LEU A 211 4.63 9.21 22.37
C LEU A 211 4.33 8.55 21.03
N VAL A 212 3.65 9.25 20.12
CA VAL A 212 3.38 8.74 18.76
C VAL A 212 4.69 8.38 18.04
N ILE A 213 5.69 9.25 18.09
CA ILE A 213 7.02 9.00 17.48
C ILE A 213 7.69 7.79 18.14
N ALA A 214 7.74 7.74 19.47
CA ALA A 214 8.38 6.64 20.20
C ALA A 214 7.69 5.29 19.94
N THR A 215 6.35 5.26 19.87
CA THR A 215 5.59 4.06 19.51
C THR A 215 5.85 3.66 18.06
N GLY A 216 5.94 4.61 17.13
CA GLY A 216 6.33 4.33 15.74
C GLY A 216 7.71 3.68 15.64
N GLU A 217 8.71 4.23 16.34
CA GLU A 217 10.06 3.65 16.41
C GLU A 217 10.07 2.23 16.95
N GLU A 218 9.27 1.95 17.98
CA GLU A 218 9.18 0.64 18.60
C GLU A 218 8.46 -0.39 17.71
N LEU A 219 7.41 0.03 16.99
CA LEU A 219 6.67 -0.85 16.10
C LEU A 219 7.45 -1.15 14.81
N PHE A 220 8.10 -0.14 14.22
CA PHE A 220 8.65 -0.22 12.86
C PHE A 220 10.18 -0.13 12.80
N GLY A 221 10.86 0.05 13.93
CA GLY A 221 12.31 0.27 13.98
C GLY A 221 12.76 1.65 13.46
N LYS A 222 11.83 2.55 13.16
CA LYS A 222 12.08 3.92 12.69
C LYS A 222 10.92 4.86 13.04
N SER A 223 11.20 6.15 13.15
CA SER A 223 10.15 7.17 13.23
C SER A 223 9.40 7.22 11.90
N LEU A 224 8.06 7.29 11.95
CA LEU A 224 7.24 7.49 10.74
C LEU A 224 7.25 8.96 10.35
N SER A 225 7.36 9.24 9.05
CA SER A 225 7.06 10.58 8.55
C SER A 225 5.56 10.87 8.62
N ASP A 226 5.20 12.15 8.61
CA ASP A 226 3.80 12.59 8.55
C ASP A 226 3.09 12.03 7.30
N GLU A 227 3.81 11.88 6.18
CA GLU A 227 3.29 11.24 4.96
C GLU A 227 3.07 9.73 5.14
N GLU A 228 4.01 9.01 5.77
CA GLU A 228 3.85 7.58 6.05
C GLU A 228 2.68 7.34 7.01
N LEU A 229 2.51 8.21 8.01
CA LEU A 229 1.43 8.15 8.98
C LEU A 229 0.06 8.36 8.33
N THR A 230 -0.06 9.35 7.43
CA THR A 230 -1.31 9.59 6.70
C THR A 230 -1.65 8.48 5.71
N ARG A 231 -0.64 7.91 5.05
CA ARG A 231 -0.83 6.73 4.19
C ARG A 231 -1.24 5.50 4.99
N LEU A 232 -0.61 5.24 6.14
CA LEU A 232 -0.92 4.12 7.02
C LEU A 232 -2.32 4.27 7.61
N ALA A 233 -2.71 5.49 7.97
CA ALA A 233 -4.07 5.81 8.38
C ALA A 233 -5.08 5.72 7.24
N GLY A 234 -4.65 5.49 6.00
CA GLY A 234 -5.46 5.51 4.79
C GLY A 234 -6.30 6.77 4.68
N ALA A 235 -5.73 7.92 5.06
CA ALA A 235 -6.38 9.22 4.98
C ALA A 235 -6.77 9.51 3.53
N VAL A 236 -7.88 10.20 3.30
CA VAL A 236 -8.29 10.72 1.98
C VAL A 236 -7.91 12.20 1.88
N ASP A 237 -7.93 12.79 0.69
CA ASP A 237 -7.52 14.19 0.51
C ASP A 237 -8.47 15.12 1.28
N GLY A 238 -7.95 16.18 1.89
CA GLY A 238 -8.73 17.15 2.68
C GLY A 238 -9.27 16.59 4.00
N ALA A 239 -8.72 15.48 4.50
CA ALA A 239 -9.15 14.88 5.76
C ALA A 239 -8.36 15.41 6.97
N ASP A 240 -8.98 15.33 8.13
CA ASP A 240 -8.29 15.45 9.42
C ASP A 240 -7.91 14.05 9.90
N LEU A 241 -6.65 13.87 10.28
CA LEU A 241 -6.12 12.64 10.85
C LEU A 241 -5.82 12.84 12.34
N LEU A 242 -6.63 12.24 13.20
CA LEU A 242 -6.33 12.11 14.62
C LEU A 242 -5.44 10.88 14.86
N VAL A 243 -4.30 11.10 15.52
CA VAL A 243 -3.36 10.05 15.94
C VAL A 243 -3.18 10.10 17.43
N ARG A 244 -3.38 8.96 18.09
CA ARG A 244 -3.18 8.81 19.54
C ARG A 244 -2.68 7.42 19.87
N LEU A 245 -2.13 7.29 21.07
CA LEU A 245 -1.79 5.99 21.65
C LEU A 245 -3.05 5.27 22.12
N GLU A 246 -3.18 3.99 21.80
CA GLU A 246 -4.24 3.11 22.34
C GLU A 246 -3.64 1.74 22.60
N GLU A 247 -3.63 1.33 23.88
CA GLU A 247 -2.89 0.16 24.36
C GLU A 247 -1.41 0.21 23.93
N SER A 248 -0.87 -0.84 23.31
CA SER A 248 0.51 -0.88 22.80
C SER A 248 0.69 -0.33 21.37
N GLY A 249 -0.36 0.22 20.77
CA GLY A 249 -0.39 0.59 19.36
C GLY A 249 -0.82 2.02 19.10
N LEU A 250 -0.91 2.36 17.81
CA LEU A 250 -1.39 3.64 17.31
C LEU A 250 -2.85 3.50 16.88
N HIS A 251 -3.70 4.34 17.44
CA HIS A 251 -5.07 4.56 16.97
C HIS A 251 -5.07 5.68 15.93
N LEU A 252 -5.60 5.38 14.75
CA LEU A 252 -5.62 6.27 13.59
C LEU A 252 -7.07 6.50 13.18
N GLU A 253 -7.57 7.72 13.38
CA GLU A 253 -8.92 8.11 12.99
C GLU A 253 -8.87 9.22 11.95
N THR A 254 -9.34 8.94 10.75
CA THR A 254 -9.49 9.92 9.67
C THR A 254 -10.93 10.40 9.61
N ARG A 255 -11.15 11.71 9.52
CA ARG A 255 -12.45 12.33 9.29
C ARG A 255 -12.39 13.31 8.12
N ARG A 256 -13.38 13.26 7.23
CA ARG A 256 -13.59 14.27 6.18
C ARG A 256 -15.06 14.31 5.87
N LYS A 257 -15.77 15.39 6.24
CA LYS A 257 -17.20 15.61 5.97
C LYS A 257 -18.07 14.36 6.18
N ASP A 258 -18.22 13.57 5.14
CA ASP A 258 -19.05 12.38 4.98
C ASP A 258 -18.31 11.04 5.15
N VAL A 259 -17.01 11.07 5.46
CA VAL A 259 -16.14 9.89 5.59
C VAL A 259 -15.52 9.85 6.98
N ARG A 260 -15.68 8.70 7.65
CA ARG A 260 -14.98 8.37 8.90
C ARG A 260 -14.30 7.03 8.75
N ILE A 261 -13.00 6.98 9.03
CA ILE A 261 -12.22 5.75 8.95
C ILE A 261 -11.44 5.57 10.23
N VAL A 262 -11.55 4.41 10.87
CA VAL A 262 -10.87 4.12 12.13
C VAL A 262 -10.06 2.84 12.01
N ARG A 263 -8.80 2.93 12.40
CA ARG A 263 -7.82 1.84 12.35
C ARG A 263 -6.97 1.82 13.61
N TRP A 264 -6.40 0.66 13.87
CA TRP A 264 -5.35 0.51 14.87
C TRP A 264 -4.18 -0.25 14.27
N VAL A 265 -2.96 0.15 14.65
CA VAL A 265 -1.73 -0.51 14.21
C VAL A 265 -0.87 -0.81 15.42
N GLY A 266 -0.44 -2.06 15.57
CA GLY A 266 0.35 -2.48 16.71
C GLY A 266 0.65 -3.97 16.69
N ARG A 267 1.18 -4.49 17.79
CA ARG A 267 1.53 -5.92 17.90
C ARG A 267 0.38 -6.73 18.48
N ASP A 268 0.22 -7.94 17.96
CA ASP A 268 -0.75 -8.89 18.47
C ASP A 268 -0.25 -9.57 19.78
N ASP A 269 -1.06 -10.44 20.38
CA ASP A 269 -0.74 -11.23 21.58
C ASP A 269 0.42 -12.22 21.36
N LYS A 270 0.75 -12.48 20.08
CA LYS A 270 1.88 -13.29 19.62
C LYS A 270 3.04 -12.44 19.11
N ASP A 271 3.01 -11.14 19.42
CA ASP A 271 4.02 -10.15 19.06
C ASP A 271 4.14 -9.87 17.55
N ARG A 272 3.16 -10.28 16.74
CA ARG A 272 3.15 -10.05 15.30
C ARG A 272 2.60 -8.68 14.97
N LEU A 273 3.24 -7.96 14.06
CA LEU A 273 2.80 -6.62 13.69
C LEU A 273 1.56 -6.70 12.79
N LYS A 274 0.46 -6.03 13.18
CA LYS A 274 -0.82 -6.05 12.44
C LYS A 274 -1.41 -4.66 12.25
N VAL A 275 -2.31 -4.55 11.29
CA VAL A 275 -3.28 -3.44 11.19
C VAL A 275 -4.71 -3.98 11.35
N GLU A 276 -5.49 -3.36 12.20
CA GLU A 276 -6.89 -3.71 12.45
C GLU A 276 -7.80 -2.63 11.86
N PHE A 277 -8.74 -3.05 11.02
CA PHE A 277 -9.75 -2.18 10.41
C PHE A 277 -11.02 -2.23 11.25
N PHE A 278 -11.28 -1.15 11.98
CA PHE A 278 -12.43 -1.09 12.87
C PHE A 278 -13.69 -0.67 12.13
N ARG A 279 -13.56 0.41 11.36
CA ARG A 279 -14.73 1.10 10.85
C ARG A 279 -14.40 1.91 9.61
N ILE A 280 -15.32 1.89 8.66
CA ILE A 280 -15.34 2.80 7.53
C ILE A 280 -16.77 3.22 7.23
N ASP A 281 -17.09 4.45 7.60
CA ASP A 281 -18.36 5.08 7.27
C ASP A 281 -18.16 5.98 6.05
N VAL A 282 -19.05 5.83 5.08
CA VAL A 282 -19.12 6.70 3.89
C VAL A 282 -20.59 7.08 3.72
N LEU A 283 -20.97 8.24 4.25
CA LEU A 283 -22.34 8.72 4.32
C LEU A 283 -22.81 9.22 2.94
N GLU A 284 -22.10 10.21 2.39
CA GLU A 284 -22.22 10.70 1.01
C GLU A 284 -21.11 10.09 0.15
N GLY A 285 -21.17 10.27 -1.18
CA GLY A 285 -20.09 9.80 -2.04
C GLY A 285 -19.91 8.27 -2.10
N LYS A 286 -20.90 7.49 -1.64
CA LYS A 286 -20.96 6.05 -1.91
C LYS A 286 -20.75 5.82 -3.41
N ARG A 287 -19.98 4.78 -3.74
CA ARG A 287 -19.58 4.42 -5.12
C ARG A 287 -18.53 5.33 -5.78
N LYS A 288 -18.00 6.36 -5.10
CA LYS A 288 -16.83 7.15 -5.57
C LYS A 288 -15.47 6.52 -5.21
N GLY A 289 -15.45 5.23 -4.88
CA GLY A 289 -14.22 4.48 -4.56
C GLY A 289 -13.51 4.89 -3.26
N LEU A 290 -14.02 5.83 -2.45
CA LEU A 290 -13.38 6.32 -1.22
C LEU A 290 -12.88 5.20 -0.30
N ALA A 291 -13.73 4.19 -0.04
CA ALA A 291 -13.38 3.05 0.78
C ALA A 291 -12.24 2.21 0.19
N THR A 292 -12.27 1.98 -1.12
CA THR A 292 -11.22 1.26 -1.85
C THR A 292 -9.90 2.00 -1.79
N ARG A 293 -9.93 3.32 -1.95
CA ARG A 293 -8.74 4.18 -1.95
C ARG A 293 -8.09 4.20 -0.58
N SER A 294 -8.89 4.44 0.45
CA SER A 294 -8.44 4.38 1.85
C SER A 294 -7.86 3.01 2.20
N LEU A 295 -8.55 1.92 1.85
CA LEU A 295 -8.08 0.57 2.09
C LEU A 295 -6.74 0.29 1.39
N THR A 296 -6.65 0.60 0.09
CA THR A 296 -5.47 0.34 -0.73
C THR A 296 -4.25 1.10 -0.20
N ARG A 297 -4.42 2.38 0.14
CA ARG A 297 -3.37 3.24 0.69
C ARG A 297 -2.84 2.69 2.03
N CYS A 298 -3.74 2.31 2.93
CA CYS A 298 -3.39 1.70 4.21
C CYS A 298 -2.67 0.35 4.03
N VAL A 299 -3.22 -0.57 3.22
CA VAL A 299 -2.64 -1.90 2.96
C VAL A 299 -1.25 -1.79 2.32
N HIS A 300 -1.09 -0.91 1.32
CA HIS A 300 0.19 -0.67 0.67
C HIS A 300 1.24 -0.15 1.65
N GLN A 301 0.90 0.89 2.42
CA GLN A 301 1.84 1.45 3.40
C GLN A 301 2.17 0.47 4.53
N ALA A 302 1.17 -0.28 5.03
CA ALA A 302 1.36 -1.30 6.05
C ALA A 302 2.33 -2.39 5.56
N ALA A 303 2.17 -2.89 4.34
CA ALA A 303 3.07 -3.86 3.75
C ALA A 303 4.51 -3.32 3.59
N LEU A 304 4.67 -2.06 3.15
CA LEU A 304 5.99 -1.40 3.07
C LEU A 304 6.67 -1.25 4.44
N LEU A 305 5.88 -1.07 5.50
CA LEU A 305 6.36 -0.99 6.88
C LEU A 305 6.59 -2.36 7.53
N GLY A 306 6.43 -3.46 6.79
CA GLY A 306 6.64 -4.81 7.30
C GLY A 306 5.53 -5.32 8.22
N VAL A 307 4.33 -4.73 8.17
CA VAL A 307 3.15 -5.28 8.85
C VAL A 307 2.85 -6.67 8.28
N GLU A 308 2.62 -7.66 9.14
CA GLU A 308 2.49 -9.05 8.72
C GLU A 308 1.11 -9.34 8.12
N TYR A 309 0.06 -8.79 8.72
CA TYR A 309 -1.30 -9.01 8.28
C TYR A 309 -2.24 -7.85 8.66
N ALA A 310 -3.31 -7.74 7.89
CA ALA A 310 -4.47 -6.91 8.17
C ALA A 310 -5.60 -7.79 8.74
N GLU A 311 -6.42 -7.23 9.63
CA GLU A 311 -7.56 -7.92 10.24
C GLU A 311 -8.79 -7.02 10.26
N ALA A 312 -9.97 -7.60 10.03
CA ALA A 312 -11.23 -6.86 10.02
C ALA A 312 -12.40 -7.76 10.45
N GLN A 313 -13.43 -7.14 11.03
CA GLN A 313 -14.77 -7.73 11.12
C GLN A 313 -15.53 -7.35 9.86
N ALA A 314 -15.74 -8.31 8.96
CA ALA A 314 -16.45 -8.05 7.72
C ALA A 314 -17.96 -8.21 7.95
N THR A 315 -18.59 -7.13 8.41
CA THR A 315 -20.00 -7.13 8.83
C THR A 315 -20.97 -7.24 7.65
N ARG A 316 -22.03 -8.02 7.86
CA ARG A 316 -23.25 -8.03 7.05
C ARG A 316 -24.38 -7.42 7.88
N SER A 317 -24.92 -6.29 7.42
CA SER A 317 -26.16 -5.71 7.95
C SER A 317 -26.98 -5.10 6.80
N SER A 318 -28.12 -4.49 7.11
CA SER A 318 -28.92 -3.71 6.14
C SER A 318 -28.12 -2.55 5.54
N ASP A 319 -27.25 -1.95 6.35
CA ASP A 319 -26.57 -0.69 6.02
C ASP A 319 -25.06 -0.88 5.75
N GLU A 320 -24.52 -2.06 6.08
CA GLU A 320 -23.11 -2.42 5.91
C GLU A 320 -22.91 -3.60 4.96
N GLY A 321 -22.12 -3.37 3.91
CA GLY A 321 -21.73 -4.38 2.92
C GLY A 321 -20.31 -4.92 3.07
N GLY A 322 -19.72 -4.81 4.27
CA GLY A 322 -18.32 -5.12 4.55
C GLY A 322 -17.95 -6.56 4.21
N TYR A 323 -18.81 -7.52 4.57
CA TYR A 323 -18.61 -8.96 4.36
C TYR A 323 -18.32 -9.35 2.91
N TYR A 324 -18.95 -8.68 1.93
CA TYR A 324 -18.72 -8.93 0.51
C TYR A 324 -17.56 -8.10 -0.03
N TYR A 325 -17.50 -6.82 0.35
CA TYR A 325 -16.48 -5.89 -0.12
C TYR A 325 -15.07 -6.30 0.31
N LEU A 326 -14.87 -6.61 1.58
CA LEU A 326 -13.54 -7.00 2.10
C LEU A 326 -13.10 -8.34 1.53
N ALA A 327 -14.01 -9.32 1.39
CA ALA A 327 -13.72 -10.58 0.71
C ALA A 327 -13.21 -10.35 -0.72
N ARG A 328 -13.87 -9.47 -1.49
CA ARG A 328 -13.43 -9.10 -2.84
C ARG A 328 -12.06 -8.42 -2.85
N CYS A 329 -11.72 -7.68 -1.80
CA CYS A 329 -10.43 -7.01 -1.65
C CYS A 329 -9.31 -7.92 -1.16
N GLY A 330 -9.53 -9.23 -0.97
CA GLY A 330 -8.48 -10.17 -0.55
C GLY A 330 -8.45 -10.47 0.94
N PHE A 331 -9.42 -9.98 1.72
CA PHE A 331 -9.58 -10.50 3.08
C PHE A 331 -10.15 -11.91 3.03
N ASN A 332 -9.52 -12.82 3.76
CA ASN A 332 -9.80 -14.22 3.72
C ASN A 332 -10.14 -14.77 5.12
N ALA A 333 -10.96 -15.82 5.15
CA ALA A 333 -11.36 -16.52 6.35
C ALA A 333 -11.82 -17.93 5.99
N PRO A 334 -11.64 -18.92 6.88
CA PRO A 334 -12.30 -20.21 6.71
C PRO A 334 -13.82 -20.02 6.72
N LEU A 335 -14.52 -20.68 5.80
CA LEU A 335 -15.97 -20.66 5.78
C LEU A 335 -16.54 -21.43 6.98
N PRO A 336 -17.52 -20.89 7.71
CA PRO A 336 -18.13 -21.59 8.84
C PRO A 336 -18.75 -22.91 8.40
N LYS A 337 -18.60 -23.94 9.24
CA LYS A 337 -19.01 -25.31 8.91
C LYS A 337 -20.51 -25.39 8.65
N GLU A 338 -21.29 -24.70 9.47
CA GLU A 338 -22.74 -24.60 9.41
C GLU A 338 -23.17 -23.95 8.08
N TRP A 339 -22.45 -22.91 7.63
CA TRP A 339 -22.70 -22.28 6.34
C TRP A 339 -22.45 -23.24 5.17
N LEU A 340 -21.34 -23.98 5.21
CA LEU A 340 -21.01 -24.99 4.19
C LEU A 340 -22.04 -26.14 4.14
N GLU A 341 -22.59 -26.53 5.29
CA GLU A 341 -23.63 -27.56 5.39
C GLU A 341 -24.97 -27.05 4.80
N ILE A 342 -25.38 -25.82 5.12
CA ILE A 342 -26.62 -25.20 4.61
C ILE A 342 -26.60 -25.09 3.09
N TYR A 343 -25.51 -24.60 2.49
CA TYR A 343 -25.42 -24.31 1.05
C TYR A 343 -24.74 -25.43 0.25
N GLN A 344 -24.67 -26.65 0.80
CA GLN A 344 -23.96 -27.77 0.17
C GLN A 344 -24.55 -28.14 -1.20
N ALA A 345 -25.87 -28.04 -1.38
CA ALA A 345 -26.55 -28.40 -2.62
C ALA A 345 -26.21 -27.44 -3.76
N GLU A 346 -26.27 -26.13 -3.48
CA GLU A 346 -25.91 -25.05 -4.40
C GLU A 346 -24.43 -25.14 -4.77
N LEU A 347 -23.54 -25.35 -3.79
CA LEU A 347 -22.12 -25.55 -4.04
C LEU A 347 -21.84 -26.76 -4.94
N ARG A 348 -22.58 -27.86 -4.77
CA ARG A 348 -22.49 -29.04 -5.66
C ARG A 348 -22.96 -28.72 -7.08
N GLN A 349 -24.06 -27.98 -7.24
CA GLN A 349 -24.55 -27.54 -8.55
C GLN A 349 -23.51 -26.66 -9.28
N LEU A 350 -22.85 -25.77 -8.55
CA LEU A 350 -21.76 -24.93 -9.04
C LEU A 350 -20.44 -25.68 -9.23
N ARG A 351 -20.36 -26.97 -8.85
CA ARG A 351 -19.13 -27.79 -8.84
C ARG A 351 -18.00 -27.18 -8.01
N MET A 352 -18.34 -26.48 -6.93
CA MET A 352 -17.38 -25.85 -6.02
C MET A 352 -17.24 -26.65 -4.71
N LYS A 353 -16.05 -26.61 -4.11
CA LYS A 353 -15.76 -27.16 -2.77
C LYS A 353 -14.96 -26.15 -1.95
N PRO A 354 -15.51 -24.96 -1.67
CA PRO A 354 -14.77 -23.89 -1.04
C PRO A 354 -14.47 -24.25 0.42
N LYS A 355 -13.27 -23.90 0.87
CA LYS A 355 -12.87 -23.96 2.28
C LYS A 355 -12.72 -22.56 2.88
N PHE A 356 -12.39 -21.59 2.03
CA PHE A 356 -12.11 -20.21 2.40
C PHE A 356 -12.94 -19.23 1.57
N LEU A 357 -13.08 -17.99 2.07
CA LEU A 357 -13.72 -16.90 1.32
C LEU A 357 -13.07 -16.68 -0.05
N ALA A 358 -11.73 -16.76 -0.12
CA ALA A 358 -11.00 -16.60 -1.38
C ALA A 358 -11.44 -17.60 -2.46
N ASP A 359 -11.80 -18.83 -2.09
CA ASP A 359 -12.27 -19.85 -3.04
C ASP A 359 -13.59 -19.43 -3.71
N LEU A 360 -14.47 -18.75 -2.97
CA LEU A 360 -15.72 -18.20 -3.51
C LEU A 360 -15.45 -17.02 -4.44
N MET A 361 -14.45 -16.20 -4.14
CA MET A 361 -14.14 -14.98 -4.88
C MET A 361 -13.51 -15.22 -6.26
N GLN A 362 -13.03 -16.44 -6.53
CA GLN A 362 -12.40 -16.83 -7.80
C GLN A 362 -13.38 -16.93 -8.98
N SER A 363 -14.69 -17.02 -8.75
CA SER A 363 -15.69 -17.17 -9.81
C SER A 363 -16.85 -16.17 -9.67
N PRO A 364 -17.49 -15.73 -10.78
CA PRO A 364 -18.72 -14.94 -10.72
C PRO A 364 -19.81 -15.59 -9.86
N GLN A 365 -20.05 -16.90 -10.04
CA GLN A 365 -21.10 -17.63 -9.34
C GLN A 365 -20.84 -17.74 -7.84
N GLY A 366 -19.59 -18.01 -7.43
CA GLY A 366 -19.20 -18.01 -6.02
C GLY A 366 -19.32 -16.63 -5.39
N ARG A 367 -18.98 -15.55 -6.13
CA ARG A 367 -19.19 -14.17 -5.69
C ARG A 367 -20.67 -13.87 -5.47
N ASP A 368 -21.55 -14.30 -6.37
CA ASP A 368 -22.99 -14.09 -6.26
C ASP A 368 -23.59 -14.88 -5.09
N LEU A 369 -23.18 -16.13 -4.91
CA LEU A 369 -23.59 -16.95 -3.77
C LEU A 369 -23.19 -16.29 -2.44
N TRP A 370 -21.94 -15.85 -2.30
CA TRP A 370 -21.50 -15.14 -1.10
C TRP A 370 -22.25 -13.82 -0.94
N ARG A 371 -22.48 -13.05 -2.00
CA ARG A 371 -23.23 -11.79 -1.94
C ARG A 371 -24.69 -11.99 -1.49
N LEU A 372 -25.31 -13.13 -1.78
CA LEU A 372 -26.69 -13.38 -1.37
C LEU A 372 -26.76 -13.95 0.05
N HIS A 373 -25.82 -14.83 0.41
CA HIS A 373 -25.91 -15.71 1.59
C HIS A 373 -24.76 -15.58 2.57
N GLY A 374 -23.77 -14.73 2.33
CA GLY A 374 -22.65 -14.53 3.22
C GLY A 374 -23.07 -14.01 4.59
N GLN A 375 -22.17 -14.02 5.55
CA GLN A 375 -22.48 -13.57 6.91
C GLN A 375 -21.34 -12.75 7.46
N THR A 376 -21.62 -12.03 8.57
CA THR A 376 -20.58 -11.35 9.32
C THR A 376 -19.48 -12.34 9.68
N ILE A 377 -18.24 -12.00 9.33
CA ILE A 377 -17.11 -12.91 9.54
C ILE A 377 -15.83 -12.14 9.83
N ARG A 378 -15.06 -12.61 10.81
CA ARG A 378 -13.72 -12.09 11.08
C ARG A 378 -12.77 -12.64 10.02
N CYS A 379 -12.05 -11.75 9.37
CA CYS A 379 -11.19 -12.09 8.25
C CYS A 379 -9.82 -11.43 8.38
N LYS A 380 -8.83 -12.01 7.70
CA LYS A 380 -7.45 -11.54 7.68
C LYS A 380 -6.96 -11.44 6.25
N MET A 381 -6.06 -10.50 6.01
CA MET A 381 -5.31 -10.39 4.77
C MET A 381 -3.83 -10.49 5.11
N ASN A 382 -3.14 -11.45 4.52
CA ASN A 382 -1.69 -11.57 4.62
C ASN A 382 -1.04 -10.42 3.84
N LEU A 383 -0.24 -9.60 4.51
CA LEU A 383 0.43 -8.43 3.92
C LEU A 383 1.87 -8.72 3.51
N GLN A 384 2.35 -9.94 3.71
CA GLN A 384 3.66 -10.34 3.22
C GLN A 384 3.74 -10.21 1.71
N PRO A 385 4.91 -9.83 1.16
CA PRO A 385 5.10 -9.79 -0.28
C PRO A 385 4.68 -11.10 -0.94
N PHE A 386 4.00 -11.00 -2.08
CA PHE A 386 3.57 -12.15 -2.87
C PHE A 386 2.48 -13.02 -2.22
N SER A 387 1.79 -12.49 -1.22
CA SER A 387 0.63 -13.19 -0.67
C SER A 387 -0.50 -13.28 -1.73
N PRO A 388 -1.23 -14.41 -1.78
CA PRO A 388 -2.43 -14.52 -2.62
C PRO A 388 -3.49 -13.44 -2.31
N ASP A 389 -3.53 -12.97 -1.06
CA ASP A 389 -4.48 -11.95 -0.61
C ASP A 389 -4.18 -10.58 -1.24
N LEU A 390 -2.90 -10.19 -1.37
CA LEU A 390 -2.50 -8.97 -2.08
C LEU A 390 -2.72 -9.10 -3.59
N ASP A 391 -2.51 -10.29 -4.17
CA ASP A 391 -2.84 -10.55 -5.58
C ASP A 391 -4.35 -10.39 -5.83
N GLN A 392 -5.18 -10.83 -4.89
CA GLN A 392 -6.63 -10.66 -4.97
C GLN A 392 -7.04 -9.18 -4.89
N LEU A 393 -6.43 -8.39 -3.98
CA LEU A 393 -6.62 -6.93 -3.94
C LEU A 393 -6.25 -6.29 -5.28
N ARG A 394 -5.09 -6.66 -5.85
CA ARG A 394 -4.64 -6.16 -7.15
C ARG A 394 -5.66 -6.46 -8.26
N ASN A 395 -6.13 -7.70 -8.34
CA ASN A 395 -7.12 -8.12 -9.34
C ASN A 395 -8.42 -7.34 -9.20
N TYR A 396 -8.89 -7.13 -7.97
CA TYR A 396 -10.06 -6.31 -7.69
C TYR A 396 -9.88 -4.86 -8.19
N LEU A 397 -8.72 -4.26 -7.94
CA LEU A 397 -8.43 -2.90 -8.39
C LEU A 397 -8.39 -2.79 -9.92
N GLN A 398 -7.80 -3.78 -10.61
CA GLN A 398 -7.80 -3.86 -12.06
C GLN A 398 -9.22 -3.98 -12.64
N GLU A 399 -10.07 -4.81 -12.03
CA GLU A 399 -11.48 -4.91 -12.40
C GLU A 399 -12.18 -3.54 -12.28
N ARG A 400 -11.96 -2.82 -11.18
CA ARG A 400 -12.57 -1.48 -10.97
C ARG A 400 -12.05 -0.43 -11.94
N ALA A 401 -10.76 -0.45 -12.27
CA ALA A 401 -10.19 0.41 -13.28
C ALA A 401 -10.80 0.14 -14.67
N LYS A 402 -10.99 -1.13 -15.05
CA LYS A 402 -11.64 -1.52 -16.31
C LYS A 402 -13.10 -1.10 -16.40
N GLU A 403 -13.81 -1.07 -15.26
CA GLU A 403 -15.18 -0.59 -15.18
C GLU A 403 -15.30 0.95 -15.30
N GLY A 404 -14.19 1.67 -15.44
CA GLY A 404 -14.18 3.13 -15.50
C GLY A 404 -14.64 3.78 -14.20
N ARG A 405 -14.64 3.05 -13.08
CA ARG A 405 -14.93 3.63 -11.76
C ARG A 405 -13.67 4.37 -11.34
N PRO A 406 -13.67 5.72 -11.35
CA PRO A 406 -12.47 6.47 -11.08
C PRO A 406 -11.98 6.13 -9.68
N MET A 407 -10.76 5.61 -9.62
CA MET A 407 -9.98 5.50 -8.40
C MET A 407 -9.23 6.80 -8.12
N ALA A 408 -9.18 7.75 -9.05
CA ALA A 408 -8.72 9.10 -8.77
C ALA A 408 -9.86 9.88 -8.11
N GLU A 409 -9.55 10.68 -7.09
CA GLU A 409 -10.42 11.80 -6.77
C GLU A 409 -10.38 12.71 -8.00
N GLU A 410 -11.52 12.94 -8.66
CA GLU A 410 -11.60 14.11 -9.52
C GLU A 410 -11.13 15.26 -8.66
N ARG A 411 -10.07 15.93 -9.11
CA ARG A 411 -9.50 17.09 -8.45
C ARG A 411 -10.65 18.08 -8.38
N GLN A 412 -11.36 18.12 -7.26
CA GLN A 412 -12.37 19.15 -7.05
C GLN A 412 -11.63 20.45 -7.28
N GLU A 413 -12.17 21.28 -8.17
CA GLU A 413 -11.70 22.66 -8.26
C GLU A 413 -11.63 23.18 -6.83
N PRO A 414 -10.55 23.88 -6.45
CA PRO A 414 -10.41 24.40 -5.10
C PRO A 414 -11.73 25.07 -4.75
N GLN A 415 -12.46 24.48 -3.80
CA GLN A 415 -13.78 24.97 -3.47
C GLN A 415 -13.60 26.45 -3.17
N LYS A 416 -14.40 27.30 -3.82
CA LYS A 416 -14.51 28.71 -3.43
C LYS A 416 -14.54 28.72 -1.89
N PRO A 417 -13.77 29.59 -1.21
CA PRO A 417 -13.89 29.73 0.24
C PRO A 417 -15.38 29.85 0.56
N TYR A 418 -15.86 28.92 1.39
CA TYR A 418 -17.26 28.76 1.72
C TYR A 418 -17.87 30.12 2.05
N ASP A 419 -18.74 30.62 1.15
CA ASP A 419 -19.54 31.80 1.37
C ASP A 419 -20.83 31.34 2.08
N PRO A 420 -21.00 31.65 3.38
CA PRO A 420 -22.16 31.19 4.14
C PRO A 420 -23.50 31.71 3.60
N ASP A 421 -23.50 32.69 2.69
CA ASP A 421 -24.70 33.33 2.14
C ASP A 421 -25.07 32.84 0.72
N GLU A 422 -24.23 32.05 0.04
CA GLU A 422 -24.48 31.58 -1.34
C GLU A 422 -25.37 30.31 -1.36
N ILE A 423 -26.69 30.50 -1.15
CA ILE A 423 -27.70 29.44 -1.32
C ILE A 423 -27.90 29.17 -2.81
N VAL A 424 -27.16 28.19 -3.35
CA VAL A 424 -27.39 27.69 -4.71
C VAL A 424 -28.45 26.59 -4.68
N GLY A 425 -29.66 26.94 -5.08
CA GLY A 425 -30.76 25.98 -5.25
C GLY A 425 -30.47 25.04 -6.43
N TYR A 426 -30.34 23.75 -6.13
CA TYR A 426 -30.51 22.67 -7.12
C TYR A 426 -31.56 21.68 -6.62
N ASP A 427 -32.45 21.37 -7.55
CA ASP A 427 -33.67 20.60 -7.40
C ASP A 427 -33.38 19.10 -7.49
N SER A 428 -33.59 18.36 -6.40
CA SER A 428 -33.89 16.92 -6.47
C SER A 428 -34.78 16.51 -5.31
N ALA A 429 -36.05 16.28 -5.63
CA ALA A 429 -37.08 15.79 -4.73
C ALA A 429 -36.78 14.37 -4.20
N VAL A 430 -37.32 14.10 -3.00
CA VAL A 430 -37.45 12.79 -2.31
C VAL A 430 -36.30 12.39 -1.38
N LEU A 431 -35.96 13.27 -0.42
CA LEU A 431 -35.75 13.01 1.02
C LEU A 431 -35.22 14.32 1.62
N GLY A 432 -35.82 14.79 2.71
CA GLY A 432 -35.48 16.08 3.33
C GLY A 432 -33.98 16.17 3.63
N TRP A 433 -33.35 17.26 3.20
CA TRP A 433 -31.93 17.52 3.38
C TRP A 433 -31.64 17.76 4.86
N ILE A 434 -30.60 17.08 5.38
CA ILE A 434 -29.98 17.42 6.67
C ILE A 434 -29.10 18.65 6.38
N THR A 435 -29.47 19.80 6.87
CA THR A 435 -28.68 21.04 6.78
C THR A 435 -27.50 21.02 7.75
N ARG A 436 -26.54 21.94 7.63
CA ARG A 436 -25.49 22.13 8.64
C ARG A 436 -26.06 22.46 10.02
N ALA A 437 -27.19 23.16 10.05
CA ALA A 437 -27.93 23.39 11.30
C ALA A 437 -28.53 22.10 11.85
N ASP A 438 -28.93 21.16 10.98
CA ASP A 438 -29.33 19.82 11.36
C ASP A 438 -28.15 18.96 11.79
N GLU A 439 -26.98 19.05 11.16
CA GLU A 439 -25.76 18.36 11.62
C GLU A 439 -25.29 18.90 12.98
N GLU A 440 -25.26 20.21 13.17
CA GLU A 440 -24.99 20.82 14.49
C GLU A 440 -26.11 20.50 15.50
N ALA A 441 -27.35 20.33 15.04
CA ALA A 441 -28.43 19.84 15.89
C ALA A 441 -28.25 18.35 16.21
N TRP A 442 -27.76 17.54 15.29
CA TRP A 442 -27.45 16.12 15.48
C TRP A 442 -26.24 15.93 16.38
N ASP A 443 -25.19 16.74 16.25
CA ASP A 443 -24.03 16.76 17.14
C ASP A 443 -24.44 17.26 18.53
N ARG A 444 -25.25 18.32 18.63
CA ARG A 444 -25.84 18.74 19.92
C ARG A 444 -26.78 17.68 20.50
N VAL A 445 -27.53 16.97 19.66
CA VAL A 445 -28.38 15.85 20.09
C VAL A 445 -27.49 14.72 20.54
N TRP A 446 -26.42 14.35 19.85
CA TRP A 446 -25.49 13.29 20.27
C TRP A 446 -24.68 13.65 21.52
N GLU A 447 -24.27 14.91 21.67
CA GLU A 447 -23.59 15.42 22.87
C GLU A 447 -24.53 15.53 24.08
N LYS A 448 -25.82 15.83 23.87
CA LYS A 448 -26.83 15.96 24.94
C LYS A 448 -27.66 14.69 25.17
N ARG A 449 -27.66 13.77 24.21
CA ARG A 449 -28.36 12.49 24.28
C ARG A 449 -27.57 11.65 25.26
N GLN A 450 -28.17 11.47 26.43
CA GLN A 450 -27.76 10.42 27.32
C GLN A 450 -27.91 9.11 26.55
N ILE A 451 -26.78 8.53 26.14
CA ILE A 451 -26.72 7.16 25.64
C ILE A 451 -27.48 6.33 26.67
N THR A 452 -28.59 5.72 26.25
CA THR A 452 -29.38 4.94 27.19
C THR A 452 -28.52 3.77 27.66
N GLU A 453 -28.77 3.28 28.86
CA GLU A 453 -28.02 2.12 29.38
C GLU A 453 -28.16 0.90 28.46
N GLU A 454 -29.27 0.79 27.73
CA GLU A 454 -29.55 -0.26 26.75
C GLU A 454 -28.75 -0.09 25.45
N GLU A 455 -28.59 1.15 24.95
CA GLU A 455 -27.67 1.43 23.83
C GLU A 455 -26.21 1.26 24.24
N ARG A 456 -25.85 1.69 25.45
CA ARG A 456 -24.52 1.46 26.01
C ARG A 456 -24.25 -0.03 26.12
N ARG A 457 -25.23 -0.82 26.60
CA ARG A 457 -25.15 -2.27 26.67
C ARG A 457 -25.09 -2.92 25.30
N GLY A 458 -25.85 -2.45 24.31
CA GLY A 458 -25.78 -2.94 22.94
C GLY A 458 -24.45 -2.64 22.27
N TRP A 459 -23.85 -1.48 22.55
CA TRP A 459 -22.49 -1.14 22.15
C TRP A 459 -21.47 -1.99 22.91
N GLU A 460 -21.61 -2.17 24.22
CA GLU A 460 -20.77 -3.03 25.04
C GLU A 460 -20.87 -4.50 24.63
N GLU A 461 -22.05 -5.02 24.26
CA GLU A 461 -22.28 -6.36 23.74
C GLU A 461 -21.65 -6.51 22.34
N PHE A 462 -21.88 -5.54 21.46
CA PHE A 462 -21.25 -5.47 20.13
C PHE A 462 -19.71 -5.43 20.24
N PHE A 463 -19.17 -4.64 21.18
CA PHE A 463 -17.74 -4.53 21.46
C PHE A 463 -17.20 -5.63 22.39
N ALA A 464 -18.03 -6.42 23.05
CA ALA A 464 -17.63 -7.58 23.85
C ALA A 464 -17.43 -8.82 22.98
N ASP A 465 -18.31 -9.00 21.98
CA ASP A 465 -18.13 -9.99 20.91
C ASP A 465 -17.01 -9.58 19.95
N TRP A 466 -16.78 -8.27 19.81
CA TRP A 466 -15.56 -7.77 19.23
C TRP A 466 -14.41 -8.09 20.18
N HIS A 467 -13.65 -9.14 19.89
CA HIS A 467 -12.46 -9.45 20.67
C HIS A 467 -11.25 -8.66 20.14
N PRO A 468 -10.89 -7.50 20.71
CA PRO A 468 -9.54 -6.95 20.60
C PRO A 468 -8.54 -7.87 21.31
N GLY A 469 -8.94 -9.06 21.78
CA GLY A 469 -8.13 -10.01 22.54
C GLY A 469 -6.84 -10.47 21.86
N SER A 470 -6.64 -10.14 20.58
CA SER A 470 -5.33 -10.30 19.96
C SER A 470 -4.45 -9.07 20.08
N ARG A 471 -4.82 -7.94 20.70
CA ARG A 471 -3.91 -6.80 20.88
C ARG A 471 -3.04 -7.01 22.10
N LYS A 472 -1.76 -6.68 21.98
CA LYS A 472 -0.88 -6.58 23.14
C LYS A 472 -1.30 -5.38 23.99
N LYS A 473 -1.70 -5.63 25.24
CA LYS A 473 -2.23 -4.57 26.12
C LYS A 473 -1.14 -3.71 26.77
N THR A 474 0.06 -4.26 26.93
CA THR A 474 1.15 -3.60 27.64
C THR A 474 1.97 -2.73 26.70
N LEU A 475 2.18 -1.48 27.10
CA LEU A 475 3.08 -0.58 26.40
C LEU A 475 4.51 -1.13 26.45
N PRO A 476 5.28 -0.98 25.36
CA PRO A 476 6.70 -1.28 25.37
C PRO A 476 7.43 -0.46 26.45
N PRO A 477 8.43 -1.02 27.17
CA PRO A 477 9.03 -0.37 28.34
C PRO A 477 9.54 1.04 28.07
N ARG A 478 10.11 1.29 26.88
CA ARG A 478 10.60 2.61 26.46
C ARG A 478 9.46 3.63 26.32
N VAL A 479 8.35 3.22 25.71
CA VAL A 479 7.17 4.08 25.51
C VAL A 479 6.48 4.35 26.85
N GLU A 480 6.37 3.34 27.71
CA GLU A 480 5.80 3.49 29.06
C GLU A 480 6.64 4.42 29.94
N ALA A 481 7.97 4.31 29.91
CA ALA A 481 8.86 5.22 30.63
C ALA A 481 8.69 6.68 30.16
N LEU A 482 8.58 6.90 28.83
CA LEU A 482 8.33 8.22 28.27
C LEU A 482 6.95 8.76 28.67
N ARG A 483 5.91 7.91 28.69
CA ARG A 483 4.57 8.29 29.15
C ARG A 483 4.59 8.78 30.59
N GLN A 484 5.22 8.01 31.49
CA GLN A 484 5.37 8.39 32.89
C GLN A 484 6.20 9.67 33.08
N GLN A 485 7.21 9.87 32.23
CA GLN A 485 7.99 11.11 32.24
C GLN A 485 7.11 12.33 31.86
N LEU A 486 6.37 12.24 30.76
CA LEU A 486 5.49 13.33 30.31
C LEU A 486 4.39 13.62 31.32
N GLU A 487 3.84 12.59 31.97
CA GLU A 487 2.87 12.73 33.05
C GLU A 487 3.46 13.49 34.25
N LYS A 488 4.67 13.13 34.71
CA LYS A 488 5.38 13.84 35.78
C LYS A 488 5.70 15.30 35.43
N GLU A 489 5.95 15.58 34.16
CA GLU A 489 6.20 16.93 33.65
C GLU A 489 4.92 17.75 33.44
N GLY A 490 3.72 17.15 33.58
CA GLY A 490 2.45 17.80 33.29
C GLY A 490 2.24 18.10 31.80
N LYS A 491 2.91 17.35 30.92
CA LYS A 491 2.89 17.51 29.45
C LYS A 491 2.11 16.44 28.71
N LEU A 492 1.48 15.52 29.45
CA LEU A 492 0.59 14.52 28.86
C LEU A 492 -0.69 15.20 28.37
N GLY A 493 -1.16 14.85 27.17
CA GLY A 493 -2.30 15.46 26.50
C GLY A 493 -1.94 16.65 25.60
N GLU A 494 -0.66 16.91 25.33
CA GLU A 494 -0.24 17.96 24.40
C GLU A 494 -0.72 17.65 22.98
N ILE A 495 -1.44 18.60 22.36
CA ILE A 495 -1.93 18.46 20.99
C ILE A 495 -0.96 19.15 20.03
N THR A 496 -0.47 18.42 19.03
CA THR A 496 0.32 18.98 17.92
C THR A 496 -0.47 18.88 16.62
N ARG A 497 -0.46 19.95 15.84
CA ARG A 497 -1.08 20.00 14.51
C ARG A 497 -0.03 20.17 13.43
N THR A 498 -0.13 19.43 12.34
CA THR A 498 0.74 19.58 11.17
C THR A 498 -0.07 19.36 9.91
N ARG A 499 0.02 20.26 8.92
CA ARG A 499 -0.73 20.17 7.67
C ARG A 499 0.18 19.69 6.54
N LEU A 500 -0.23 18.61 5.87
CA LEU A 500 0.41 18.17 4.63
C LEU A 500 -0.08 19.02 3.44
N PRO A 501 0.81 19.33 2.49
CA PRO A 501 0.50 20.15 1.33
C PRO A 501 -0.38 19.45 0.28
#